data_AF-A0A5C6QNB2-F1
#
_entry.id   AF-A0A5C6QNB2-F1
#
_cell.length_a   1.000
_cell.length_b   1.000
_cell.length_c   1.000
_cell.angle_alpha   90.00
_cell.angle_beta   90.00
_cell.angle_gamma   90.00
#
_symmetry.space_group_name_H-M   'P 1'
#
loop_
_entity.id
_entity.type
_entity.pdbx_description
1 polymer ?
#
loop_
_entity_poly.entity_id
_entity_poly.type
_entity_poly.pdbx_seq_one_letter_code
_entity_poly.pdbx_strand_id
1 'polypeptide(L)'
;MKNIEIDEELYQHIVSNTQFIGESASSILRRLLSLTLTENTVDFLVENVRIEDEEAIESLPLQVEENIEIAVAVIAEEIKVEPPSIDNVLNYINKEELAMQRGAVGRFLLILAALYRVHSESFAVVSEIRGRDRLYFAKSKDELSASGSSTKPLQIPDSPFWVMTNSNTTRKKMMLTKASLMLGYTNEDAENIRDLL
;
A
#
# COMPACT_ATOMS: atom_id res chain seq x y z
N MET A 1 -12.19 7.16 18.45
CA MET A 1 -13.11 6.53 17.46
C MET A 1 -12.80 7.11 16.09
N LYS A 2 -12.88 6.31 15.02
CA LYS A 2 -12.81 6.84 13.66
C LYS A 2 -14.21 7.32 13.27
N ASN A 3 -14.31 8.45 12.57
CA ASN A 3 -15.57 8.99 12.11
C ASN A 3 -15.75 8.66 10.62
N ILE A 4 -16.97 8.30 10.24
CA ILE A 4 -17.40 8.14 8.85
C ILE A 4 -18.64 9.02 8.66
N GLU A 5 -18.74 9.67 7.51
CA GLU A 5 -19.93 10.41 7.11
C GLU A 5 -20.79 9.51 6.23
N ILE A 6 -22.10 9.52 6.47
CA ILE A 6 -23.10 8.76 5.71
C ILE A 6 -24.22 9.70 5.29
N ASP A 7 -24.97 9.31 4.28
CA ASP A 7 -26.16 10.02 3.83
C ASP A 7 -27.35 9.79 4.76
N GLU A 8 -28.38 10.63 4.61
CA GLU A 8 -29.55 10.67 5.49
C GLU A 8 -30.38 9.36 5.41
N GLU A 9 -30.49 8.77 4.22
CA GLU A 9 -31.24 7.52 4.03
C GLU A 9 -30.55 6.36 4.77
N LEU A 10 -29.24 6.22 4.63
CA LEU A 10 -28.47 5.20 5.35
C LEU A 10 -28.48 5.45 6.86
N TYR A 11 -28.42 6.71 7.30
CA TYR A 11 -28.54 7.06 8.71
C TYR A 11 -29.88 6.60 9.29
N GLN A 12 -30.99 6.90 8.61
CA GLN A 12 -32.33 6.47 9.03
C GLN A 12 -32.44 4.94 9.06
N HIS A 13 -31.89 4.26 8.06
CA HIS A 13 -31.85 2.81 8.03
C HIS A 13 -31.11 2.23 9.24
N ILE A 14 -29.91 2.74 9.57
CA ILE A 14 -29.15 2.28 10.75
C ILE A 14 -29.93 2.53 12.04
N VAL A 15 -30.52 3.72 12.21
CA VAL A 15 -31.28 4.09 13.42
C VAL A 15 -32.51 3.19 13.60
N SER A 16 -33.24 2.89 12.52
CA SER A 16 -34.41 1.99 12.56
C SER A 16 -34.09 0.57 13.04
N ASN A 17 -32.83 0.15 12.94
CA ASN A 17 -32.35 -1.16 13.36
C ASN A 17 -31.84 -1.20 14.81
N THR A 18 -32.09 -0.17 15.62
CA THR A 18 -31.72 -0.13 17.05
C THR A 18 -32.55 -1.14 17.86
N GLN A 19 -31.91 -2.01 18.64
CA GLN A 19 -32.62 -3.02 19.44
C GLN A 19 -32.82 -2.64 20.91
N PHE A 20 -31.90 -1.87 21.49
CA PHE A 20 -31.97 -1.43 22.87
C PHE A 20 -31.51 0.02 23.03
N ILE A 21 -32.02 0.70 24.05
CA ILE A 21 -31.68 2.10 24.30
C ILE A 21 -30.20 2.24 24.67
N GLY A 22 -29.51 3.19 24.05
CA GLY A 22 -28.08 3.41 24.24
C GLY A 22 -27.18 2.45 23.46
N GLU A 23 -27.71 1.65 22.52
CA GLU A 23 -26.90 0.87 21.59
C GLU A 23 -25.99 1.78 20.75
N SER A 24 -24.71 1.43 20.64
CA SER A 24 -23.77 2.20 19.80
C SER A 24 -23.98 1.93 18.32
N ALA A 25 -23.76 2.93 17.46
CA ALA A 25 -23.82 2.77 16.00
C ALA A 25 -22.93 1.63 15.50
N SER A 26 -21.77 1.41 16.13
CA SER A 26 -20.87 0.30 15.81
C SER A 26 -21.47 -1.08 16.14
N SER A 27 -22.25 -1.20 17.22
CA SER A 27 -22.96 -2.45 17.56
C SER A 27 -24.02 -2.78 16.52
N ILE A 28 -24.84 -1.80 16.15
CA ILE A 28 -25.88 -1.93 15.13
C ILE A 28 -25.26 -2.39 13.80
N LEU A 29 -24.19 -1.72 13.36
CA LEU A 29 -23.51 -2.04 12.11
C LEU A 29 -22.87 -3.43 12.12
N ARG A 30 -22.25 -3.84 13.23
CA ARG A 30 -21.68 -5.20 13.35
C ARG A 30 -22.76 -6.28 13.24
N ARG A 31 -23.93 -6.06 13.82
CA ARG A 31 -25.08 -6.98 13.69
C ARG A 31 -25.59 -7.03 12.26
N LEU A 32 -25.86 -5.87 11.64
CA LEU A 32 -26.38 -5.77 10.27
C LEU A 32 -25.45 -6.44 9.25
N LEU A 33 -24.15 -6.27 9.43
CA LEU A 33 -23.12 -6.84 8.56
C LEU A 33 -22.71 -8.27 8.97
N SER A 34 -23.39 -8.88 9.95
CA SER A 34 -23.05 -10.21 10.50
C SER A 34 -21.58 -10.35 10.92
N LEU A 35 -20.99 -9.26 11.42
CA LEU A 35 -19.63 -9.19 11.95
C LEU A 35 -19.57 -9.63 13.42
N THR A 36 -20.44 -10.57 13.82
CA THR A 36 -20.39 -11.23 15.13
C THR A 36 -19.10 -12.01 15.20
N LEU A 37 -18.05 -11.31 15.64
CA LEU A 37 -16.91 -11.77 16.40
C LEU A 37 -16.71 -13.29 16.33
N THR A 38 -15.93 -13.71 15.34
CA THR A 38 -14.79 -14.60 15.60
C THR A 38 -13.86 -13.89 16.60
N GLU A 39 -14.30 -13.86 17.85
CA GLU A 39 -13.48 -13.51 19.02
C GLU A 39 -12.61 -14.72 19.33
N ASN A 40 -11.35 -14.69 18.88
CA ASN A 40 -10.28 -15.26 19.69
C ASN A 40 -9.58 -14.09 20.38
N THR A 41 -10.22 -13.57 21.42
CA THR A 41 -9.56 -12.83 22.48
C THR A 41 -8.89 -13.83 23.42
N VAL A 42 -7.58 -13.69 23.52
CA VAL A 42 -6.68 -14.03 24.63
C VAL A 42 -7.30 -14.48 25.96
N ASP A 43 -6.67 -15.53 26.49
CA ASP A 43 -6.47 -15.93 27.89
C ASP A 43 -7.69 -16.34 28.74
N PHE A 44 -7.73 -17.64 29.08
CA PHE A 44 -7.49 -18.19 30.42
C PHE A 44 -8.14 -19.58 30.51
N LEU A 45 -7.37 -20.66 30.27
CA LEU A 45 -7.35 -21.87 31.12
C LEU A 45 -6.06 -22.65 30.83
N VAL A 46 -5.29 -22.79 31.91
CA VAL A 46 -4.06 -23.55 32.12
C VAL A 46 -4.27 -25.04 31.82
N GLU A 47 -3.38 -25.69 31.05
CA GLU A 47 -2.80 -26.96 31.50
C GLU A 47 -1.48 -27.31 30.79
N ASN A 48 -0.50 -27.64 31.62
CA ASN A 48 0.89 -27.97 31.33
C ASN A 48 1.07 -29.22 30.47
N VAL A 49 2.02 -29.20 29.51
CA VAL A 49 2.92 -30.35 29.29
C VAL A 49 4.33 -29.84 28.97
N ARG A 50 5.24 -30.14 29.91
CA ARG A 50 6.69 -30.06 29.84
C ARG A 50 7.23 -31.02 28.79
N ILE A 51 8.26 -30.63 28.02
CA ILE A 51 9.51 -31.39 27.82
C ILE A 51 10.63 -30.37 27.56
N GLU A 52 11.62 -30.34 28.45
CA GLU A 52 12.95 -29.75 28.26
C GLU A 52 13.90 -30.82 27.68
N ASP A 53 15.09 -30.36 27.25
CA ASP A 53 16.30 -31.12 26.89
C ASP A 53 16.38 -31.57 25.41
N GLU A 54 17.48 -31.45 24.66
CA GLU A 54 18.88 -31.09 24.94
C GLU A 54 19.61 -30.92 23.58
N GLU A 55 20.69 -30.12 23.59
CA GLU A 55 21.95 -30.27 22.84
C GLU A 55 21.97 -30.31 21.29
N ALA A 56 22.58 -29.33 20.60
CA ALA A 56 24.01 -29.01 20.43
C ALA A 56 24.58 -29.53 19.10
N ILE A 57 25.73 -28.95 18.70
CA ILE A 57 26.56 -29.20 17.50
C ILE A 57 26.16 -28.31 16.29
N GLU A 58 26.72 -27.10 16.09
CA GLU A 58 28.13 -26.74 15.80
C GLU A 58 28.58 -27.14 14.38
N SER A 59 28.63 -26.17 13.46
CA SER A 59 29.84 -25.83 12.66
C SER A 59 29.53 -24.79 11.56
N LEU A 60 30.00 -23.56 11.78
CA LEU A 60 30.49 -22.62 10.76
C LEU A 60 31.89 -23.11 10.27
N PRO A 61 32.68 -22.46 9.36
CA PRO A 61 32.48 -21.27 8.50
C PRO A 61 33.19 -21.31 7.10
N LEU A 62 33.12 -20.19 6.35
CA LEU A 62 34.07 -19.60 5.34
C LEU A 62 34.06 -20.15 3.89
N GLN A 63 33.57 -19.35 2.92
CA GLN A 63 34.31 -18.44 2.00
C GLN A 63 35.01 -19.15 0.82
N VAL A 64 34.75 -18.70 -0.43
CA VAL A 64 35.76 -18.24 -1.42
C VAL A 64 35.01 -17.53 -2.57
N GLU A 65 35.63 -16.45 -3.03
CA GLU A 65 35.22 -15.46 -4.02
C GLU A 65 35.45 -15.90 -5.49
N GLU A 66 35.06 -15.00 -6.40
CA GLU A 66 35.61 -14.76 -7.75
C GLU A 66 35.04 -15.50 -9.00
N ASN A 67 34.20 -14.74 -9.71
CA ASN A 67 34.45 -14.15 -11.04
C ASN A 67 34.44 -14.99 -12.36
N ILE A 68 33.74 -14.41 -13.36
CA ILE A 68 33.96 -14.40 -14.83
C ILE A 68 33.08 -15.31 -15.73
N GLU A 69 32.03 -14.68 -16.27
CA GLU A 69 31.68 -14.48 -17.71
C GLU A 69 31.34 -15.63 -18.70
N ILE A 70 30.14 -15.46 -19.28
CA ILE A 70 29.72 -15.61 -20.71
C ILE A 70 29.55 -17.03 -21.32
N ALA A 71 28.29 -17.38 -21.62
CA ALA A 71 27.82 -18.03 -22.86
C ALA A 71 26.27 -18.09 -22.85
N VAL A 72 25.55 -17.10 -23.39
CA VAL A 72 24.89 -17.14 -24.72
C VAL A 72 24.44 -18.54 -25.17
N ALA A 73 23.15 -18.86 -25.04
CA ALA A 73 22.30 -19.31 -26.17
C ALA A 73 20.86 -19.70 -25.75
N VAL A 74 19.94 -18.74 -25.97
CA VAL A 74 18.62 -18.89 -26.62
C VAL A 74 17.68 -20.01 -26.16
N ILE A 75 16.59 -19.63 -25.47
CA ILE A 75 15.23 -19.93 -25.94
C ILE A 75 14.40 -18.66 -25.82
N ALA A 76 13.89 -18.21 -26.96
CA ALA A 76 13.01 -17.07 -27.11
C ALA A 76 11.62 -17.41 -26.56
N GLU A 77 11.12 -16.57 -25.65
CA GLU A 77 9.70 -16.27 -25.55
C GLU A 77 9.55 -14.76 -25.47
N GLU A 78 8.82 -14.23 -26.45
CA GLU A 78 8.64 -12.81 -26.70
C GLU A 78 7.88 -12.14 -25.55
N ILE A 79 8.50 -11.17 -24.89
CA ILE A 79 7.76 -10.08 -24.25
C ILE A 79 8.19 -8.82 -24.97
N LYS A 80 7.35 -8.38 -25.92
CA LYS A 80 7.37 -7.01 -26.43
C LYS A 80 7.13 -6.08 -25.24
N VAL A 81 8.20 -5.56 -24.66
CA VAL A 81 8.07 -4.41 -23.76
C VAL A 81 7.95 -3.20 -24.67
N GLU A 82 6.72 -2.92 -25.09
CA GLU A 82 6.37 -1.58 -25.57
C GLU A 82 6.79 -0.58 -24.49
N PRO A 83 7.30 0.61 -24.87
CA PRO A 83 7.58 1.64 -23.91
C PRO A 83 6.32 1.86 -23.06
N PRO A 84 6.44 2.09 -21.74
CA PRO A 84 5.28 2.34 -20.91
C PRO A 84 4.62 3.65 -21.36
N SER A 85 3.65 3.54 -22.25
CA SER A 85 2.88 4.69 -22.72
C SER A 85 1.94 5.15 -21.61
N ILE A 86 1.79 6.46 -21.46
CA ILE A 86 0.83 7.08 -20.54
C ILE A 86 -0.56 6.47 -20.70
N ASP A 87 -0.94 6.14 -21.94
CA ASP A 87 -2.27 5.63 -22.28
C ASP A 87 -2.65 4.41 -21.43
N ASN A 88 -1.71 3.53 -21.11
CA ASN A 88 -1.97 2.39 -20.23
C ASN A 88 -2.32 2.85 -18.81
N VAL A 89 -1.63 3.85 -18.26
CA VAL A 89 -1.94 4.41 -16.94
C VAL A 89 -3.27 5.16 -16.96
N LEU A 90 -3.52 5.97 -17.99
CA LEU A 90 -4.76 6.75 -18.12
C LEU A 90 -5.99 5.87 -18.34
N ASN A 91 -5.85 4.73 -19.02
CA ASN A 91 -6.95 3.78 -19.19
C ASN A 91 -7.40 3.20 -17.84
N TYR A 92 -6.50 3.06 -16.88
CA TYR A 92 -6.83 2.61 -15.52
C TYR A 92 -7.16 3.76 -14.56
N ILE A 93 -6.79 5.01 -14.88
CA ILE A 93 -7.23 6.19 -14.14
C ILE A 93 -8.63 6.55 -14.66
N ASN A 94 -9.65 6.06 -13.97
CA ASN A 94 -11.00 6.58 -14.18
C ASN A 94 -11.03 8.06 -13.76
N LYS A 95 -11.05 8.97 -14.75
CA LYS A 95 -11.08 10.42 -14.51
C LYS A 95 -12.27 10.84 -13.65
N GLU A 96 -13.37 10.10 -13.69
CA GLU A 96 -14.53 10.32 -12.81
C GLU A 96 -14.21 9.92 -11.36
N GLU A 97 -13.52 8.81 -11.13
CA GLU A 97 -13.08 8.39 -9.81
C GLU A 97 -12.07 9.39 -9.21
N LEU A 98 -11.15 9.89 -10.04
CA LEU A 98 -10.22 10.94 -9.66
C LEU A 98 -10.94 12.26 -9.31
N ALA A 99 -11.97 12.64 -10.07
CA ALA A 99 -12.78 13.84 -9.83
C ALA A 99 -13.70 13.71 -8.62
N MET A 100 -14.14 12.49 -8.31
CA MET A 100 -15.03 12.18 -7.20
C MET A 100 -14.28 12.17 -5.85
N GLN A 101 -12.96 11.94 -5.86
CA GLN A 101 -12.14 12.01 -4.64
C GLN A 101 -12.04 13.44 -4.10
N ARG A 102 -12.54 13.63 -2.87
CA ARG A 102 -12.39 14.88 -2.13
C ARG A 102 -10.96 15.01 -1.57
N GLY A 103 -10.11 15.74 -2.29
CA GLY A 103 -8.81 16.21 -1.81
C GLY A 103 -7.59 15.66 -2.54
N ALA A 104 -6.43 16.27 -2.30
CA ALA A 104 -5.18 15.90 -2.98
C ALA A 104 -4.64 14.53 -2.55
N VAL A 105 -4.94 14.06 -1.33
CA VAL A 105 -4.43 12.76 -0.85
C VAL A 105 -5.13 11.60 -1.55
N GLY A 106 -6.46 11.66 -1.74
CA GLY A 106 -7.20 10.61 -2.44
C GLY A 106 -6.74 10.46 -3.90
N ARG A 107 -6.61 11.58 -4.61
CA ARG A 107 -6.10 11.62 -5.99
C ARG A 107 -4.68 11.05 -6.09
N PHE A 108 -3.81 11.41 -5.14
CA PHE A 108 -2.45 10.85 -5.06
C PHE A 108 -2.44 9.33 -4.92
N LEU A 109 -3.27 8.77 -4.05
CA LEU A 109 -3.35 7.33 -3.83
C LEU A 109 -3.89 6.59 -5.05
N LEU A 110 -4.89 7.14 -5.74
CA LEU A 110 -5.42 6.54 -6.97
C LEU A 110 -4.40 6.53 -8.11
N ILE A 111 -3.66 7.63 -8.29
CA ILE A 111 -2.60 7.69 -9.31
C ILE A 111 -1.53 6.63 -9.01
N LEU A 112 -1.11 6.49 -7.75
CA LEU A 112 -0.17 5.45 -7.35
C LEU A 112 -0.72 4.03 -7.55
N ALA A 113 -2.00 3.80 -7.25
CA ALA A 113 -2.64 2.51 -7.50
C ALA A 113 -2.67 2.17 -9.00
N ALA A 114 -2.97 3.15 -9.86
CA ALA A 114 -2.92 2.96 -11.31
C ALA A 114 -1.49 2.63 -11.79
N LEU A 115 -0.48 3.33 -11.29
CA LEU A 115 0.92 3.03 -11.60
C LEU A 115 1.32 1.61 -11.16
N TYR A 116 0.87 1.17 -9.98
CA TYR A 116 1.11 -0.19 -9.50
C TYR A 116 0.42 -1.25 -10.36
N ARG A 117 -0.81 -1.00 -10.84
CA ARG A 117 -1.54 -1.94 -11.70
C ARG A 117 -0.86 -2.17 -13.04
N VAL A 118 -0.26 -1.13 -13.63
CA VAL A 118 0.48 -1.25 -14.90
C VAL A 118 1.86 -1.91 -14.67
N HIS A 119 2.49 -1.64 -13.52
CA HIS A 119 3.87 -2.05 -13.24
C HIS A 119 4.01 -2.79 -11.91
N SER A 120 3.26 -3.87 -11.70
CA SER A 120 3.27 -4.59 -10.42
C SER A 120 4.66 -5.16 -10.06
N GLU A 121 5.41 -5.64 -11.05
CA GLU A 121 6.74 -6.22 -10.88
C GLU A 121 7.81 -5.14 -10.62
N SER A 122 7.76 -4.04 -11.37
CA SER A 122 8.76 -2.96 -11.32
C SER A 122 8.48 -1.91 -10.24
N PHE A 123 7.32 -1.95 -9.59
CA PHE A 123 6.96 -0.95 -8.57
C PHE A 123 7.85 -0.98 -7.33
N ALA A 124 8.55 -2.09 -7.05
CA ALA A 124 9.45 -2.16 -5.89
C ALA A 124 10.51 -1.05 -5.86
N VAL A 125 10.91 -0.56 -7.04
CA VAL A 125 11.90 0.51 -7.24
C VAL A 125 11.48 1.83 -6.57
N VAL A 126 10.17 2.09 -6.38
CA VAL A 126 9.72 3.33 -5.71
C VAL A 126 10.19 3.43 -4.25
N SER A 127 10.57 2.31 -3.63
CA SER A 127 11.14 2.27 -2.27
C SER A 127 12.48 2.98 -2.17
N GLU A 128 13.19 3.17 -3.29
CA GLU A 128 14.44 3.94 -3.34
C GLU A 128 14.19 5.44 -3.19
N ILE A 129 12.97 5.90 -3.45
CA ILE A 129 12.59 7.30 -3.36
C ILE A 129 12.42 7.66 -1.88
N ARG A 130 13.45 8.31 -1.33
CA ARG A 130 13.46 8.78 0.07
C ARG A 130 13.68 10.30 0.17
N GLY A 131 13.24 10.85 1.29
CA GLY A 131 13.58 12.21 1.71
C GLY A 131 14.96 12.26 2.36
N ARG A 132 15.25 13.35 3.10
CA ARG A 132 16.47 13.46 3.91
C ARG A 132 16.44 12.47 5.07
N ASP A 133 15.41 12.59 5.91
CA ASP A 133 15.31 11.83 7.15
C ASP A 133 14.10 10.88 7.18
N ARG A 134 13.37 10.76 6.06
CA ARG A 134 12.07 10.05 6.01
C ARG A 134 11.95 9.18 4.77
N LEU A 135 11.40 7.99 4.95
CA LEU A 135 11.01 7.11 3.85
C LEU A 135 9.68 7.59 3.26
N TYR A 136 9.56 7.55 1.93
CA TYR A 136 8.30 7.93 1.28
C TYR A 136 7.42 6.73 1.02
N PHE A 137 8.03 5.63 0.57
CA PHE A 137 7.38 4.36 0.31
C PHE A 137 8.02 3.28 1.18
N ALA A 138 7.23 2.28 1.56
CA ALA A 138 7.68 1.13 2.32
C ALA A 138 6.78 -0.08 2.05
N LYS A 139 7.23 -1.28 2.44
CA LYS A 139 6.41 -2.50 2.38
C LYS A 139 5.54 -2.66 3.63
N SER A 140 5.89 -1.98 4.72
CA SER A 140 5.12 -1.99 5.96
C SER A 140 4.86 -0.57 6.48
N LYS A 141 3.73 -0.43 7.18
CA LYS A 141 3.36 0.78 7.92
C LYS A 141 4.41 1.14 8.99
N ASP A 142 5.01 0.14 9.61
CA ASP A 142 5.96 0.32 10.72
C ASP A 142 7.26 0.96 10.25
N GLU A 143 7.76 0.58 9.06
CA GLU A 143 8.95 1.19 8.45
C GLU A 143 8.78 2.70 8.21
N LEU A 144 7.60 3.12 7.70
CA LEU A 144 7.29 4.55 7.53
C LEU A 144 7.17 5.28 8.86
N SER A 145 6.61 4.62 9.87
CA SER A 145 6.42 5.19 11.21
C SER A 145 7.76 5.32 11.95
N ALA A 146 8.66 4.34 11.77
CA ALA A 146 10.02 4.36 12.29
C ALA A 146 10.88 5.46 11.64
N SER A 147 10.68 5.72 10.34
CA SER A 147 11.38 6.83 9.67
C SER A 147 10.95 8.23 10.16
N GLY A 148 9.78 8.35 10.78
CA GLY A 148 9.37 9.61 11.41
C GLY A 148 7.94 9.60 11.94
N SER A 149 7.76 10.25 13.09
CA SER A 149 6.46 10.35 13.79
C SER A 149 5.37 11.12 13.02
N SER A 150 5.76 11.84 11.97
CA SER A 150 4.89 12.75 11.21
C SER A 150 4.73 12.33 9.75
N THR A 151 4.66 11.02 9.47
CA THR A 151 4.51 10.50 8.09
C THR A 151 3.05 10.21 7.69
N LYS A 152 2.15 9.95 8.66
CA LYS A 152 0.76 9.51 8.41
C LYS A 152 0.70 8.47 7.28
N PRO A 153 1.23 7.26 7.50
CA PRO A 153 1.29 6.23 6.46
C PRO A 153 -0.12 5.78 6.07
N LEU A 154 -0.41 5.77 4.76
CA LEU A 154 -1.60 5.15 4.18
C LEU A 154 -1.18 4.10 3.16
N GLN A 155 -1.96 3.02 3.08
CA GLN A 155 -1.74 1.97 2.10
C GLN A 155 -2.23 2.44 0.72
N ILE A 156 -1.49 2.08 -0.33
CA ILE A 156 -1.92 2.30 -1.70
C ILE A 156 -2.99 1.24 -2.03
N PRO A 157 -4.16 1.62 -2.57
CA PRO A 157 -5.18 0.66 -2.99
C PRO A 157 -4.59 -0.40 -3.94
N ASP A 158 -5.02 -1.66 -3.75
CA ASP A 158 -4.61 -2.83 -4.55
C ASP A 158 -3.11 -3.13 -4.57
N SER A 159 -2.38 -2.61 -3.58
CA SER A 159 -0.92 -2.72 -3.51
C SER A 159 -0.45 -3.10 -2.10
N PRO A 160 0.64 -3.89 -1.97
CA PRO A 160 1.26 -4.16 -0.68
C PRO A 160 2.09 -2.97 -0.16
N PHE A 161 2.21 -1.89 -0.94
CA PHE A 161 3.04 -0.75 -0.59
C PHE A 161 2.27 0.30 0.22
N TRP A 162 3.00 0.93 1.13
CA TRP A 162 2.55 2.03 1.95
C TRP A 162 3.25 3.31 1.51
N VAL A 163 2.55 4.44 1.62
CA VAL A 163 3.08 5.77 1.29
C VAL A 163 2.83 6.78 2.41
N MET A 164 3.77 7.69 2.62
CA MET A 164 3.57 8.81 3.53
C MET A 164 2.57 9.82 2.93
N THR A 165 1.56 10.24 3.71
CA THR A 165 0.54 11.18 3.20
C THR A 165 0.61 12.56 3.82
N ASN A 166 1.36 12.71 4.93
CA ASN A 166 1.66 13.99 5.54
C ASN A 166 2.76 14.75 4.77
N SER A 167 2.42 15.17 3.56
CA SER A 167 3.27 15.93 2.65
C SER A 167 2.46 17.03 1.96
N ASN A 168 3.11 18.10 1.51
CA ASN A 168 2.43 19.11 0.69
C ASN A 168 2.27 18.64 -0.77
N THR A 169 1.46 19.34 -1.54
CA THR A 169 1.15 18.99 -2.94
C THR A 169 2.41 18.97 -3.81
N THR A 170 3.33 19.92 -3.64
CA THR A 170 4.61 19.96 -4.37
C THR A 170 5.43 18.69 -4.16
N ARG A 171 5.47 18.19 -2.92
CA ARG A 171 6.21 16.97 -2.59
C ARG A 171 5.53 15.72 -3.13
N LYS A 172 4.19 15.67 -3.12
CA LYS A 172 3.42 14.60 -3.77
C LYS A 172 3.68 14.56 -5.28
N LYS A 173 3.66 15.72 -5.95
CA LYS A 173 4.01 15.82 -7.38
C LYS A 173 5.42 15.31 -7.65
N MET A 174 6.40 15.68 -6.82
CA MET A 174 7.77 15.17 -6.93
C MET A 174 7.86 13.65 -6.71
N MET A 175 7.12 13.11 -5.74
CA MET A 175 7.05 11.65 -5.53
C MET A 175 6.50 10.94 -6.77
N LEU A 176 5.42 11.46 -7.38
CA LEU A 176 4.85 10.92 -8.61
C LEU A 176 5.85 10.99 -9.77
N THR A 177 6.46 12.16 -10.01
CA THR A 177 7.44 12.32 -11.09
C THR A 177 8.60 11.34 -10.94
N LYS A 178 9.15 11.19 -9.73
CA LYS A 178 10.25 10.25 -9.50
C LYS A 178 9.81 8.79 -9.67
N ALA A 179 8.61 8.43 -9.19
CA ALA A 179 8.08 7.09 -9.36
C ALA A 179 7.89 6.76 -10.86
N SER A 180 7.30 7.68 -11.63
CA SER A 180 7.14 7.53 -13.07
C SER A 180 8.48 7.38 -13.80
N LEU A 181 9.49 8.21 -13.47
CA LEU A 181 10.81 8.09 -14.09
C LEU A 181 11.49 6.74 -13.78
N MET A 182 11.37 6.25 -12.54
CA MET A 182 11.91 4.94 -12.17
C MET A 182 11.20 3.77 -12.86
N LEU A 183 9.92 3.94 -13.21
CA LEU A 183 9.14 2.97 -13.97
C LEU A 183 9.39 3.03 -15.49
N GLY A 184 10.27 3.93 -15.95
CA GLY A 184 10.66 4.04 -17.36
C GLY A 184 9.80 4.98 -18.21
N TYR A 185 8.93 5.78 -17.60
CA TYR A 185 8.19 6.83 -18.31
C TYR A 185 9.09 7.98 -18.74
N THR A 186 8.74 8.65 -19.83
CA THR A 186 9.46 9.86 -20.25
C THR A 186 9.20 11.02 -19.28
N ASN A 187 10.01 12.08 -19.36
CA ASN A 187 9.78 13.27 -18.53
C ASN A 187 8.40 13.88 -18.80
N GLU A 188 7.98 13.98 -20.06
CA GLU A 188 6.67 14.52 -20.45
C GLU A 188 5.51 13.71 -19.85
N ASP A 189 5.62 12.38 -19.90
CA ASP A 189 4.67 11.46 -19.29
C ASP A 189 4.56 11.66 -17.78
N ALA A 190 5.71 11.80 -17.12
CA ALA A 190 5.78 12.06 -15.68
C ALA A 190 5.20 13.44 -15.31
N GLU A 191 5.27 14.43 -16.21
CA GLU A 191 4.60 15.73 -16.02
C GLU A 191 3.08 15.58 -16.15
N ASN A 192 2.60 14.88 -17.17
CA ASN A 192 1.17 14.63 -17.34
C ASN A 192 0.59 13.88 -16.13
N ILE A 193 1.28 12.86 -15.62
CA ILE A 193 0.85 12.09 -14.45
C ILE A 193 0.83 12.98 -13.19
N ARG A 194 1.80 13.87 -13.00
CA ARG A 194 1.84 14.74 -11.81
C ARG A 194 0.75 15.82 -11.84
N ASP A 195 0.28 16.20 -13.02
CA ASP A 195 -0.74 17.26 -13.19
C ASP A 195 -2.18 16.75 -13.05
N LEU A 196 -2.36 15.43 -12.97
CA LEU A 196 -3.60 14.82 -12.49
C LEU A 196 -3.86 15.10 -10.98
N LEU A 197 -2.84 15.55 -10.25
CA LEU A 197 -2.92 15.91 -8.83
C LEU A 197 -3.20 17.40 -8.60
#